data_AF-A0A535JG36-F1
#
_entry.id   AF-A0A535JG36-F1
#
_cell.length_a   1.000
_cell.length_b   1.000
_cell.length_c   1.000
_cell.angle_alpha   90.00
_cell.angle_beta   90.00
_cell.angle_gamma   90.00
#
_symmetry.space_group_name_H-M   'P 1'
#
loop_
_entity.id
_entity.type
_entity.pdbx_description
1 polymer ?
#
loop_
_entity_poly.entity_id
_entity_poly.type
_entity_poly.pdbx_seq_one_letter_code
_entity_poly.pdbx_strand_id
1 'polypeptide(L)'
;MVEPDVVIVPAGDALLGDPPRTEHVNVFAIARRPVSVGEYAMFVDETHHAPPGAGAPDGVGAPAGWERKKLIADTPVVGVSWADAVAYCRWLTVATGRIYRLPDEREWEKAARRQGTLEELGALREWTNSWQNGGRVLRTGADPAARVFVGDDLAQVGFRIVRGMTGR
;
A
#
# COMPACT_ATOMS: atom_id res chain seq x y z
N MET A 1 -2.38 19.58 0.74
CA MET A 1 -2.15 18.15 1.03
C MET A 1 -3.42 17.54 1.56
N VAL A 2 -3.91 16.48 0.90
CA VAL A 2 -5.10 15.77 1.34
C VAL A 2 -4.67 14.76 2.40
N GLU A 3 -5.27 14.81 3.59
CA GLU A 3 -5.03 13.77 4.60
C GLU A 3 -5.69 12.47 4.13
N PRO A 4 -4.96 11.32 4.13
CA PRO A 4 -5.54 10.06 3.67
C PRO A 4 -6.76 9.63 4.49
N ASP A 5 -7.78 9.10 3.83
CA ASP A 5 -8.95 8.51 4.47
C ASP A 5 -8.58 7.17 5.12
N VAL A 6 -8.44 7.18 6.44
CA VAL A 6 -8.07 6.02 7.25
C VAL A 6 -9.20 5.58 8.17
N VAL A 7 -9.31 4.27 8.33
CA VAL A 7 -10.22 3.63 9.30
C VAL A 7 -9.42 3.02 10.45
N ILE A 8 -9.93 3.18 11.67
CA ILE A 8 -9.34 2.58 12.87
C ILE A 8 -9.77 1.11 12.94
N VAL A 9 -8.79 0.22 13.05
CA VAL A 9 -8.98 -1.20 13.33
C VAL A 9 -8.62 -1.43 14.80
N PRO A 10 -9.57 -1.92 15.63
CA PRO A 10 -9.34 -2.09 17.06
C PRO A 10 -8.29 -3.15 17.37
N ALA A 11 -7.59 -2.98 18.49
CA ALA A 11 -6.73 -4.01 19.04
C ALA A 11 -7.53 -5.30 19.34
N GLY A 12 -6.85 -6.44 19.29
CA GLY A 12 -7.45 -7.72 19.67
C GLY A 12 -6.91 -8.90 18.87
N ASP A 13 -7.26 -10.08 19.33
CA ASP A 13 -6.85 -11.34 18.73
C ASP A 13 -7.63 -11.61 17.44
N ALA A 14 -6.95 -12.16 16.45
CA ALA A 14 -7.55 -12.61 15.20
C ALA A 14 -6.92 -13.92 14.74
N LEU A 15 -7.72 -14.78 14.10
CA LEU A 15 -7.22 -15.97 13.43
C LEU A 15 -6.68 -15.57 12.04
N LEU A 16 -5.37 -15.62 11.86
CA LEU A 16 -4.65 -15.05 10.71
C LEU A 16 -3.66 -16.03 10.10
N GLY A 17 -3.31 -15.79 8.83
CA GLY A 17 -2.29 -16.51 8.10
C GLY A 17 -2.76 -17.86 7.54
N ASP A 18 -1.81 -18.55 6.92
CA ASP A 18 -1.95 -19.90 6.37
C ASP A 18 -0.67 -20.71 6.70
N PRO A 19 -0.73 -21.76 7.56
CA PRO A 19 -1.92 -22.19 8.29
C PRO A 19 -2.39 -21.16 9.33
N PRO A 20 -3.70 -21.11 9.64
CA PRO A 20 -4.28 -20.09 10.51
C PRO A 20 -3.81 -20.23 11.96
N ARG A 21 -3.44 -19.10 12.58
CA ARG A 21 -3.01 -19.00 13.98
C ARG A 21 -3.65 -17.79 14.66
N THR A 22 -3.95 -17.91 15.95
CA THR A 22 -4.41 -16.78 16.75
C THR A 22 -3.25 -15.84 17.03
N GLU A 23 -3.37 -14.60 16.57
CA GLU A 23 -2.38 -13.56 16.80
C GLU A 23 -3.02 -12.28 17.36
N HIS A 24 -2.36 -11.69 18.35
CA HIS A 24 -2.73 -10.38 18.85
C HIS A 24 -2.25 -9.29 17.90
N VAL A 25 -3.18 -8.49 17.38
CA VAL A 25 -2.85 -7.31 16.56
C VAL A 25 -3.27 -6.06 17.32
N ASN A 26 -2.30 -5.17 17.55
CA ASN A 26 -2.53 -3.87 18.19
C ASN A 26 -3.53 -3.02 17.39
N VAL A 27 -3.97 -1.92 18.00
CA VAL A 27 -4.81 -0.93 17.33
C VAL A 27 -3.96 -0.21 16.26
N PHE A 28 -4.51 -0.03 15.05
CA PHE A 28 -3.87 0.74 13.97
C PHE A 28 -4.93 1.48 13.14
N ALA A 29 -4.51 2.49 12.37
CA ALA A 29 -5.35 3.16 11.39
C ALA A 29 -4.81 2.87 9.99
N ILE A 30 -5.63 2.32 9.10
CA ILE A 30 -5.23 1.92 7.74
C ILE A 30 -6.07 2.65 6.70
N ALA A 31 -5.47 3.02 5.57
CA ALA A 31 -6.22 3.62 4.46
C ALA A 31 -7.27 2.65 3.92
N ARG A 32 -8.50 3.14 3.72
CA ARG A 32 -9.62 2.35 3.20
C ARG A 32 -9.33 1.85 1.78
N ARG A 33 -8.81 2.76 0.95
CA ARG A 33 -8.40 2.50 -0.43
C ARG A 33 -6.87 2.47 -0.57
N PRO A 34 -6.35 1.80 -1.62
CA PRO A 34 -4.96 1.97 -2.04
C PRO A 34 -4.63 3.45 -2.31
N VAL A 35 -3.35 3.78 -2.24
CA VAL A 35 -2.86 5.10 -2.66
C VAL A 35 -3.22 5.33 -4.12
N SER A 36 -3.83 6.48 -4.42
CA SER A 36 -4.27 6.79 -5.77
C SER A 36 -3.15 7.39 -6.63
N VAL A 37 -3.36 7.43 -7.95
CA VAL A 37 -2.45 8.12 -8.87
C VAL A 37 -2.31 9.59 -8.51
N GLY A 38 -3.39 10.27 -8.14
CA GLY A 38 -3.38 11.67 -7.75
C GLY A 38 -2.57 11.92 -6.47
N GLU A 39 -2.72 11.05 -5.46
CA GLU A 39 -1.94 11.13 -4.23
C GLU A 39 -0.45 10.90 -4.48
N TYR A 40 -0.12 9.89 -5.28
CA TYR A 40 1.27 9.60 -5.65
C TYR A 40 1.87 10.70 -6.55
N ALA A 41 1.05 11.36 -7.38
CA ALA A 41 1.49 12.50 -8.19
C ALA A 41 1.93 13.69 -7.34
N MET A 42 1.26 13.96 -6.21
CA MET A 42 1.73 14.99 -5.27
C MET A 42 3.14 14.69 -4.76
N PHE A 43 3.40 13.42 -4.39
CA PHE A 43 4.74 12.98 -3.99
C PHE A 43 5.78 13.18 -5.09
N VAL A 44 5.48 12.74 -6.31
CA VAL A 44 6.38 12.88 -7.47
C VAL A 44 6.67 14.35 -7.76
N ASP A 45 5.63 15.19 -7.80
CA ASP A 45 5.75 16.59 -8.18
C ASP A 45 6.50 17.42 -7.11
N GLU A 46 6.30 17.13 -5.82
CA GLU A 46 6.98 17.84 -4.71
C GLU A 46 8.43 17.40 -4.50
N THR A 47 8.76 16.14 -4.78
CA THR A 47 10.09 15.57 -4.47
C THR A 47 10.97 15.36 -5.70
N HIS A 48 10.40 15.53 -6.90
CA HIS A 48 11.01 15.13 -8.17
C HIS A 48 11.41 13.65 -8.22
N HIS A 49 10.74 12.81 -7.42
CA HIS A 49 10.93 11.36 -7.44
C HIS A 49 10.50 10.78 -8.79
N ALA A 50 11.13 9.68 -9.21
CA ALA A 50 10.78 9.05 -10.48
C ALA A 50 9.32 8.52 -10.46
N PRO A 51 8.57 8.65 -11.55
CA PRO A 51 7.22 8.09 -11.61
C PRO A 51 7.26 6.55 -11.56
N PRO A 52 6.15 5.90 -11.16
CA PRO A 52 6.07 4.44 -11.10
C PRO A 52 6.45 3.79 -12.44
N GLY A 53 7.25 2.73 -12.39
CA GLY A 53 7.69 2.01 -13.59
C GLY A 53 8.71 2.76 -14.45
N ALA A 54 9.31 3.87 -13.99
CA ALA A 54 10.37 4.55 -14.73
C ALA A 54 11.54 3.58 -14.98
N GLY A 55 11.84 3.33 -16.26
CA GLY A 55 12.83 2.34 -16.69
C GLY A 55 12.27 0.94 -17.01
N ALA A 56 10.96 0.72 -16.88
CA ALA A 56 10.31 -0.48 -17.39
C ALA A 56 10.37 -0.52 -18.94
N PRO A 57 10.63 -1.70 -19.55
CA PRO A 57 10.79 -1.83 -21.00
C PRO A 57 9.52 -1.49 -21.80
N ASP A 58 8.35 -1.49 -21.16
CA ASP A 58 7.06 -1.16 -21.77
C ASP A 58 6.73 0.34 -21.76
N GLY A 59 7.60 1.18 -21.18
CA GLY A 59 7.44 2.64 -21.17
C GLY A 59 6.26 3.15 -20.33
N VAL A 60 5.62 2.30 -19.51
CA VAL A 60 4.47 2.68 -18.67
C VAL A 60 4.87 3.72 -17.60
N GLY A 61 6.15 3.81 -17.26
CA GLY A 61 6.73 4.88 -16.44
C GLY A 61 7.52 5.94 -17.20
N ALA A 62 7.43 6.00 -18.53
CA ALA A 62 7.96 7.14 -19.28
C ALA A 62 7.17 8.43 -18.92
N PRO A 63 7.78 9.63 -18.95
CA PRO A 63 7.11 10.87 -18.56
C PRO A 63 5.75 11.09 -19.26
N ALA A 64 5.65 10.77 -20.55
CA ALA A 64 4.40 10.88 -21.31
C ALA A 64 3.31 9.90 -20.83
N GLY A 65 3.69 8.68 -20.43
CA GLY A 65 2.77 7.71 -19.85
C GLY A 65 2.26 8.12 -18.48
N TRP A 66 3.13 8.75 -17.68
CA TRP A 66 2.80 9.25 -16.35
C TRP A 66 1.80 10.42 -16.39
N GLU A 67 2.04 11.41 -17.25
CA GLU A 67 1.11 12.54 -17.40
C GLU A 67 -0.29 12.09 -17.85
N ARG A 68 -0.38 11.05 -18.70
CA ARG A 68 -1.66 10.45 -19.05
C ARG A 68 -2.32 9.74 -17.87
N LYS A 69 -1.54 9.03 -17.03
CA LYS A 69 -2.07 8.38 -15.82
C LYS A 69 -2.65 9.40 -14.84
N LYS A 70 -2.09 10.61 -14.72
CA LYS A 70 -2.64 11.67 -13.87
C LYS A 70 -4.10 12.04 -14.22
N LEU A 71 -4.57 11.75 -15.44
CA LEU A 71 -5.97 11.95 -15.84
C LEU A 71 -6.96 10.98 -15.17
N ILE A 72 -6.48 9.87 -14.61
CA ILE A 72 -7.28 8.89 -13.83
C ILE A 72 -6.87 8.92 -12.36
N ALA A 73 -6.82 10.14 -11.79
CA ALA A 73 -6.24 10.44 -10.47
C ALA A 73 -6.82 9.64 -9.30
N ASP A 74 -8.09 9.23 -9.37
CA ASP A 74 -8.77 8.50 -8.28
C ASP A 74 -8.51 6.98 -8.32
N THR A 75 -7.84 6.48 -9.36
CA THR A 75 -7.51 5.05 -9.49
C THR A 75 -6.27 4.69 -8.68
N PRO A 76 -6.12 3.44 -8.18
CA PRO A 76 -4.92 2.99 -7.50
C PRO A 76 -3.65 3.19 -8.33
N VAL A 77 -2.60 3.70 -7.71
CA VAL A 77 -1.27 3.69 -8.34
C VAL A 77 -0.74 2.26 -8.40
N VAL A 78 -0.18 1.89 -9.56
CA VAL A 78 0.38 0.56 -9.83
C VAL A 78 1.76 0.68 -10.49
N GLY A 79 2.54 -0.40 -10.50
CA GLY A 79 3.92 -0.37 -11.00
C GLY A 79 4.89 0.22 -9.99
N VAL A 80 4.52 0.22 -8.70
CA VAL A 80 5.30 0.84 -7.62
C VAL A 80 6.21 -0.21 -7.00
N SER A 81 7.51 0.07 -6.91
CA SER A 81 8.43 -0.79 -6.18
C SER A 81 8.20 -0.67 -4.67
N TRP A 82 8.63 -1.67 -3.90
CA TRP A 82 8.55 -1.57 -2.43
C TRP A 82 9.31 -0.36 -1.89
N ALA A 83 10.48 -0.05 -2.47
CA ALA A 83 11.31 1.07 -2.06
C ALA A 83 10.61 2.41 -2.31
N ASP A 84 9.93 2.55 -3.46
CA ASP A 84 9.15 3.75 -3.80
C ASP A 84 7.95 3.92 -2.87
N ALA A 85 7.24 2.83 -2.55
CA ALA A 85 6.14 2.86 -1.60
C ALA A 85 6.59 3.31 -0.20
N VAL A 86 7.79 2.87 0.23
CA VAL A 86 8.41 3.34 1.48
C VAL A 86 8.84 4.82 1.39
N ALA A 87 9.38 5.25 0.25
CA ALA A 87 9.74 6.65 0.02
C ALA A 87 8.51 7.57 0.11
N TYR A 88 7.40 7.16 -0.50
CA TYR A 88 6.11 7.84 -0.37
C TYR A 88 5.66 7.96 1.09
N CYS A 89 5.73 6.86 1.86
CA CYS A 89 5.35 6.88 3.29
C CYS A 89 6.21 7.87 4.09
N ARG A 90 7.51 7.96 3.81
CA ARG A 90 8.44 8.88 4.46
C ARG A 90 8.15 10.33 4.09
N TRP A 91 7.92 10.61 2.80
CA TRP A 91 7.51 11.95 2.35
C TRP A 91 6.22 12.37 3.06
N LEU A 92 5.19 11.53 3.02
CA LEU A 92 3.90 11.83 3.66
C LEU A 92 4.05 12.07 5.17
N THR A 93 4.98 11.36 5.81
CA THR A 93 5.31 11.57 7.22
C THR A 93 5.87 12.95 7.49
N VAL A 94 6.86 13.37 6.72
CA VAL A 94 7.47 14.71 6.83
C VAL A 94 6.44 15.79 6.52
N ALA A 95 5.64 15.56 5.49
CA ALA A 95 4.73 16.55 4.94
C ALA A 95 3.53 16.82 5.86
N THR A 96 3.08 15.81 6.63
CA THR A 96 1.93 15.92 7.55
C THR A 96 2.29 16.03 9.04
N GLY A 97 3.52 15.66 9.42
CA GLY A 97 3.92 15.50 10.81
C GLY A 97 3.35 14.25 11.51
N ARG A 98 2.68 13.33 10.79
CA ARG A 98 2.17 12.06 11.34
C ARG A 98 2.95 10.90 10.76
N ILE A 99 3.22 9.86 11.55
CA ILE A 99 3.97 8.69 11.06
C ILE A 99 3.12 7.87 10.09
N TYR A 100 3.64 7.62 8.90
CA TYR A 100 3.06 6.72 7.89
C TYR A 100 4.04 5.61 7.51
N ARG A 101 3.51 4.42 7.28
CA ARG A 101 4.26 3.25 6.84
C ARG A 101 3.37 2.30 6.03
N LEU A 102 4.00 1.29 5.41
CA LEU A 102 3.26 0.14 4.89
C LEU A 102 2.65 -0.68 6.05
N PRO A 103 1.49 -1.33 5.84
CA PRO A 103 0.93 -2.28 6.80
C PRO A 103 1.83 -3.51 6.93
N ASP A 104 1.80 -4.14 8.09
CA ASP A 104 2.30 -5.50 8.26
C ASP A 104 1.28 -6.50 7.67
N GLU A 105 1.70 -7.72 7.32
CA GLU A 105 0.80 -8.71 6.70
C GLU A 105 -0.43 -9.03 7.56
N ARG A 106 -0.28 -8.95 8.89
CA ARG A 106 -1.32 -9.25 9.88
C ARG A 106 -2.31 -8.10 10.03
N GLU A 107 -1.81 -6.87 9.99
CA GLU A 107 -2.65 -5.67 9.99
C GLU A 107 -3.50 -5.64 8.73
N TRP A 108 -2.87 -5.89 7.58
CA TRP A 108 -3.57 -5.94 6.31
C TRP A 108 -4.65 -7.03 6.32
N GLU A 109 -4.31 -8.26 6.70
CA GLU A 109 -5.27 -9.38 6.70
C GLU A 109 -6.41 -9.18 7.69
N LYS A 110 -6.11 -8.71 8.91
CA LYS A 110 -7.14 -8.39 9.91
C LYS A 110 -8.11 -7.32 9.41
N ALA A 111 -7.60 -6.29 8.75
CA ALA A 111 -8.43 -5.25 8.15
C ALA A 111 -9.27 -5.79 6.98
N ALA A 112 -8.67 -6.58 6.09
CA ALA A 112 -9.33 -7.17 4.92
C ALA A 112 -10.46 -8.14 5.29
N ARG A 113 -10.31 -8.91 6.38
CA ARG A 113 -11.35 -9.83 6.87
C ARG A 113 -12.57 -9.13 7.47
N ARG A 114 -12.46 -7.85 7.85
CA ARG A 114 -13.56 -7.09 8.44
C ARG A 114 -14.38 -6.40 7.34
N GLN A 115 -15.56 -6.94 7.05
CA GLN A 115 -16.45 -6.42 6.02
C GLN A 115 -16.64 -4.89 6.12
N GLY A 116 -16.51 -4.19 4.98
CA GLY A 116 -16.66 -2.73 4.88
C GLY A 116 -15.50 -1.90 5.44
N THR A 117 -14.38 -2.52 5.82
CA THR A 117 -13.19 -1.81 6.31
C THR A 117 -12.31 -1.34 5.17
N LEU A 118 -11.98 -2.24 4.24
CA LEU A 118 -11.15 -1.96 3.08
C LEU A 118 -12.01 -1.98 1.81
N GLU A 119 -11.70 -1.12 0.86
CA GLU A 119 -12.23 -1.22 -0.50
C GLU A 119 -11.64 -2.45 -1.22
N GLU A 120 -12.45 -3.06 -2.08
CA GLU A 120 -12.08 -4.29 -2.80
C GLU A 120 -10.92 -4.04 -3.76
N LEU A 121 -9.98 -4.98 -3.79
CA LEU A 121 -8.78 -4.88 -4.61
C LEU A 121 -8.96 -5.33 -6.07
N GLY A 122 -9.97 -6.14 -6.36
CA GLY A 122 -10.03 -6.86 -7.63
C GLY A 122 -8.72 -7.62 -7.89
N ALA A 123 -8.05 -7.32 -9.02
CA ALA A 123 -6.77 -7.93 -9.40
C ALA A 123 -5.53 -7.27 -8.76
N LEU A 124 -5.70 -6.19 -7.99
CA LEU A 124 -4.59 -5.46 -7.37
C LEU A 124 -3.91 -6.31 -6.29
N ARG A 125 -2.58 -6.21 -6.25
CA ARG A 125 -1.72 -6.74 -5.19
C ARG A 125 -1.09 -5.58 -4.43
N GLU A 126 -0.93 -5.71 -3.13
CA GLU A 126 -0.42 -4.62 -2.30
C GLU A 126 0.79 -4.98 -1.47
N TRP A 127 1.74 -4.06 -1.44
CA TRP A 127 2.89 -4.16 -0.55
C TRP A 127 2.50 -4.19 0.92
N THR A 128 3.13 -5.11 1.64
CA THR A 128 3.24 -5.08 3.09
C THR A 128 4.69 -4.84 3.50
N ASN A 129 4.92 -4.50 4.76
CA ASN A 129 6.26 -4.40 5.33
C ASN A 129 6.80 -5.76 5.83
N SER A 130 6.06 -6.84 5.68
CA SER A 130 6.45 -8.18 6.14
C SER A 130 7.42 -8.86 5.17
N TRP A 131 8.29 -9.70 5.72
CA TRP A 131 9.25 -10.52 4.97
C TRP A 131 9.04 -11.99 5.31
N GLN A 132 8.90 -12.84 4.30
CA GLN A 132 8.71 -14.28 4.42
C GLN A 132 9.42 -14.97 3.25
N ASN A 133 9.94 -16.17 3.46
CA ASN A 133 10.51 -17.02 2.40
C ASN A 133 11.51 -16.32 1.46
N GLY A 134 12.30 -15.37 1.98
CA GLY A 134 13.29 -14.64 1.18
C GLY A 134 12.76 -13.47 0.35
N GLY A 135 11.50 -13.04 0.56
CA GLY A 135 10.93 -11.89 -0.15
C GLY A 135 9.94 -11.06 0.67
N ARG A 136 9.63 -9.87 0.15
CA ARG A 136 8.54 -9.03 0.65
C ARG A 136 7.20 -9.66 0.32
N VAL A 137 6.28 -9.62 1.27
CA VAL A 137 4.94 -10.19 1.11
C VAL A 137 4.00 -9.17 0.44
N LEU A 138 3.35 -9.63 -0.61
CA LEU A 138 2.19 -8.98 -1.22
C LEU A 138 0.89 -9.63 -0.73
N ARG A 139 -0.14 -8.82 -0.57
CA ARG A 139 -1.51 -9.26 -0.26
C ARG A 139 -2.45 -9.01 -1.43
N THR A 140 -3.50 -9.82 -1.54
CA THR A 140 -4.47 -9.76 -2.66
C THR A 140 -5.90 -9.81 -2.14
N GLY A 141 -6.85 -9.33 -2.95
CA GLY A 141 -8.27 -9.33 -2.57
C GLY A 141 -8.98 -10.68 -2.69
N ALA A 142 -8.43 -11.63 -3.46
CA ALA A 142 -9.09 -12.92 -3.73
C ALA A 142 -9.09 -13.86 -2.51
N ASP A 143 -7.99 -13.84 -1.75
CA ASP A 143 -7.84 -14.55 -0.48
C ASP A 143 -6.98 -13.70 0.47
N PRO A 144 -7.57 -13.16 1.55
CA PRO A 144 -6.82 -12.34 2.50
C PRO A 144 -5.66 -13.06 3.21
N ALA A 145 -5.71 -14.39 3.32
CA ALA A 145 -4.64 -15.20 3.93
C ALA A 145 -3.51 -15.49 2.94
N ALA A 146 -3.81 -15.49 1.63
CA ALA A 146 -2.82 -15.79 0.61
C ALA A 146 -1.67 -14.78 0.65
N ARG A 147 -0.46 -15.31 0.52
CA ARG A 147 0.75 -14.53 0.31
C ARG A 147 1.14 -14.66 -1.14
N VAL A 148 1.38 -13.53 -1.78
CA VAL A 148 2.05 -13.47 -3.07
C VAL A 148 3.44 -12.90 -2.84
N PHE A 149 4.40 -13.35 -3.63
CA PHE A 149 5.76 -12.80 -3.62
C PHE A 149 6.00 -12.11 -4.95
N VAL A 150 6.85 -11.09 -4.94
CA VAL A 150 7.14 -10.35 -6.16
C VAL A 150 7.96 -11.23 -7.12
N GLY A 151 7.53 -11.27 -8.38
CA GLY A 151 8.40 -11.63 -9.51
C GLY A 151 8.91 -10.35 -10.17
N ASP A 152 9.22 -10.41 -11.46
CA ASP A 152 9.68 -9.21 -12.21
C ASP A 152 8.53 -8.25 -12.60
N ASP A 153 7.27 -8.69 -12.45
CA ASP A 153 6.09 -7.92 -12.90
C ASP A 153 5.38 -7.16 -11.76
N LEU A 154 5.50 -5.83 -11.81
CA LEU A 154 4.86 -4.87 -10.92
C LEU A 154 3.56 -4.25 -11.47
N ALA A 155 3.09 -4.61 -12.66
CA ALA A 155 2.01 -3.92 -13.37
C ALA A 155 0.68 -3.85 -12.59
N GLN A 156 0.46 -4.79 -11.67
CA GLN A 156 -0.70 -4.85 -10.76
C GLN A 156 -0.26 -4.82 -9.29
N VAL A 157 0.82 -4.11 -8.99
CA VAL A 157 1.34 -3.93 -7.64
C VAL A 157 1.24 -2.47 -7.25
N GLY A 158 0.39 -2.22 -6.26
CA GLY A 158 0.22 -0.94 -5.58
C GLY A 158 0.51 -1.07 -4.10
N PHE A 159 -0.03 -0.15 -3.30
CA PHE A 159 0.09 -0.21 -1.85
C PHE A 159 -0.97 0.64 -1.16
N ARG A 160 -1.16 0.36 0.12
CA ARG A 160 -1.87 1.23 1.05
C ARG A 160 -0.97 1.55 2.24
N ILE A 161 -1.42 2.50 3.05
CA ILE A 161 -0.66 3.01 4.18
C ILE A 161 -1.37 2.74 5.51
N VAL A 162 -0.57 2.59 6.56
CA VAL A 162 -0.97 2.66 7.95
C VAL A 162 -0.47 3.97 8.53
N ARG A 163 -1.35 4.67 9.25
CA ARG A 163 -1.02 5.85 10.05
C ARG A 163 -0.77 5.42 11.48
N GLY A 164 0.41 5.74 12.00
CA GLY A 164 0.75 5.55 13.40
C GLY A 164 -0.21 6.33 14.30
N MET A 165 -0.68 5.69 15.38
CA MET A 165 -1.62 6.30 16.34
C MET A 165 -0.95 6.85 17.59
N THR A 166 0.37 6.81 17.65
CA THR A 166 1.18 7.42 18.71
C THR A 166 2.16 8.41 18.09
N GLY A 167 2.07 9.67 18.52
CA GLY A 167 3.17 10.60 18.43
C GLY A 167 4.11 10.31 19.60
N ARG A 168 5.32 9.86 19.30
CA ARG A 168 6.45 9.99 20.21
C ARG A 168 7.57 10.65 19.44
#